data_AF-A0A3S9SJS0-F1
#
_entry.id   AF-A0A3S9SJS0-F1
#
_cell.length_a   1.000
_cell.length_b   1.000
_cell.length_c   1.000
_cell.angle_alpha   90.00
_cell.angle_beta   90.00
_cell.angle_gamma   90.00
#
_symmetry.space_group_name_H-M   'P 1'
#
loop_
_entity.id
_entity.type
_entity.pdbx_description
1 polymer ?
#
loop_
_entity_poly.entity_id
_entity_poly.type
_entity_poly.pdbx_seq_one_letter_code
_entity_poly.pdbx_strand_id
1 'polypeptide(L)' 'MSYTQLTQDERYHIQHHSHQPISQIAKELGRSKSTISREIKRNS' A
#
# COMPACT_ATOMS: atom_id res chain seq x y z
N MET A 1 -3.09 10.09 17.57
CA MET A 1 -2.89 9.50 16.23
C MET A 1 -2.93 7.98 16.35
N SER A 2 -3.98 7.31 15.86
CA SER A 2 -3.97 5.85 15.76
C SER A 2 -3.32 5.48 14.44
N TYR A 3 -2.11 4.94 14.47
CA TYR A 3 -1.44 4.44 13.28
C TYR A 3 -2.08 3.11 12.89
N THR A 4 -3.05 3.16 11.97
CA THR A 4 -3.69 1.94 11.47
C THR A 4 -2.72 1.24 10.53
N GLN A 5 -2.16 0.12 10.99
CA GLN A 5 -1.31 -0.74 10.17
C GLN A 5 -2.06 -1.25 8.93
N LEU A 6 -1.31 -1.63 7.90
CA LEU A 6 -1.89 -2.32 6.74
C LEU A 6 -2.31 -3.74 7.15
N THR A 7 -3.53 -4.12 6.80
CA THR A 7 -4.01 -5.50 6.97
C THR A 7 -3.29 -6.44 6.01
N GLN A 8 -3.40 -7.75 6.26
CA GLN A 8 -2.79 -8.75 5.38
C GLN A 8 -3.32 -8.65 3.93
N ASP A 9 -4.61 -8.40 3.77
CA ASP A 9 -5.24 -8.23 2.45
C ASP A 9 -4.72 -6.98 1.73
N GLU A 10 -4.57 -5.86 2.45
CA GLU A 10 -4.00 -4.64 1.88
C GLU A 10 -2.54 -4.87 1.43
N ARG A 11 -1.75 -5.58 2.25
CA ARG A 11 -0.36 -5.93 1.90
C ARG A 11 -0.30 -6.81 0.67
N TYR A 12 -1.16 -7.83 0.60
CA TYR A 12 -1.28 -8.71 -0.56
C TYR A 12 -1.66 -7.92 -1.81
N HIS A 13 -2.66 -7.03 -1.71
CA HIS A 13 -3.10 -6.16 -2.81
C HIS A 13 -1.95 -5.29 -3.32
N ILE A 14 -1.21 -4.64 -2.42
CA ILE A 14 -0.06 -3.79 -2.75
C ILE A 14 1.02 -4.59 -3.48
N GLN A 15 1.33 -5.80 -3.01
CA GLN A 15 2.38 -6.63 -3.60
C GLN A 15 1.98 -7.11 -4.99
N HIS A 16 0.74 -7.58 -5.17
CA HIS A 16 0.20 -8.02 -6.46
C HIS A 16 0.12 -6.88 -7.48
N HIS A 17 -0.26 -5.67 -7.04
CA HIS A 17 -0.42 -4.50 -7.89
C HIS A 17 0.80 -3.57 -7.89
N SER A 18 1.96 -4.04 -7.43
CA SER A 18 3.18 -3.22 -7.31
C SER A 18 3.68 -2.65 -8.65
N HIS A 19 3.26 -3.22 -9.78
CA HIS A 19 3.52 -2.74 -11.14
C HIS A 19 2.62 -1.56 -11.56
N GLN A 20 1.54 -1.28 -10.82
CA GLN A 20 0.64 -0.17 -11.08
C GLN A 20 1.13 1.13 -10.44
N PRO A 21 0.61 2.30 -10.87
CA PRO A 21 0.93 3.57 -10.24
C PRO A 21 0.52 3.59 -8.76
N ILE A 22 1.43 3.99 -7.88
CA ILE A 22 1.18 4.10 -6.42
C ILE A 22 -0.07 4.93 -6.10
N SER A 23 -0.37 5.95 -6.92
CA SER A 23 -1.56 6.79 -6.75
C SER A 23 -2.87 6.03 -6.97
N GLN A 24 -2.88 5.01 -7.82
CA GLN A 24 -4.05 4.20 -8.09
C GLN A 24 -4.31 3.24 -6.93
N ILE A 25 -3.29 2.49 -6.51
CA ILE A 25 -3.33 1.58 -5.35
C ILE A 25 -3.76 2.34 -4.08
N ALA A 26 -3.23 3.56 -3.89
CA ALA A 26 -3.61 4.44 -2.78
C ALA A 26 -5.09 4.81 -2.80
N LYS A 27 -5.67 5.08 -3.98
CA LYS A 27 -7.11 5.38 -4.13
C LYS A 27 -7.96 4.15 -3.86
N GLU A 28 -7.58 3.00 -4.41
CA GLU A 28 -8.32 1.73 -4.23
C GLU A 28 -8.37 1.30 -2.77
N LEU A 29 -7.26 1.39 -2.04
CA LEU A 29 -7.18 1.00 -0.63
C LEU A 29 -7.59 2.12 0.34
N GLY A 30 -7.86 3.33 -0.15
CA GLY A 30 -8.11 4.50 0.71
C GLY A 30 -6.92 4.85 1.61
N ARG A 31 -5.69 4.56 1.17
CA ARG A 31 -4.45 4.76 1.94
C ARG A 31 -3.60 5.87 1.36
N SER A 32 -2.70 6.41 2.19
CA SER A 32 -1.75 7.42 1.71
C SER A 32 -0.72 6.80 0.75
N LYS A 33 -0.33 7.55 -0.30
CA LYS A 33 0.75 7.15 -1.22
C LYS A 33 2.05 6.82 -0.48
N SER A 34 2.35 7.54 0.60
CA SER A 34 3.54 7.32 1.43
C SER A 34 3.52 5.95 2.14
N THR A 35 2.33 5.48 2.53
CA THR A 35 2.16 4.17 3.16
C THR A 35 2.42 3.06 2.16
N ILE A 36 1.85 3.16 0.96
CA ILE A 36 2.05 2.19 -0.12
C ILE A 36 3.54 2.16 -0.53
N SER A 37 4.17 3.32 -0.72
CA SER A 37 5.59 3.40 -1.10
C SER A 37 6.52 2.77 -0.05
N ARG A 38 6.26 3.00 1.24
CA ARG A 38 7.03 2.37 2.33
C ARG A 38 6.85 0.85 2.34
N GLU A 39 5.64 0.36 2.08
CA GLU A 39 5.35 -1.07 2.05
C GLU A 39 6.06 -1.74 0.86
N ILE A 40 5.99 -1.15 -0.34
CA ILE A 40 6.71 -1.65 -1.51
C ILE A 40 8.22 -1.72 -1.24
N LYS A 41 8.82 -0.66 -0.66
CA LYS A 41 10.24 -0.65 -0.29
C LYS A 41 10.63 -1.64 0.82
N ARG A 42 9.68 -2.06 1.65
CA ARG A 42 9.95 -3.04 2.72
C ARG A 42 9.96 -4.47 2.19
N ASN A 43 9.18 -4.75 1.15
CA ASN A 43 9.03 -6.08 0.56
C ASN A 43 9.79 -6.23 -0.78
N SER A 44 10.56 -5.22 -1.19
CA SER A 44 11.48 -5.26 -2.34
C SER A 44 12.81 -5.91 -1.98
#